data_AF-A0A1I8NX15-F1
#
_entry.id   AF-A0A1I8NX15-F1
#
_cell.length_a   1.000
_cell.length_b   1.000
_cell.length_c   1.000
_cell.angle_alpha   90.00
_cell.angle_beta   90.00
_cell.angle_gamma   90.00
#
_symmetry.space_group_name_H-M   'P 1'
#
loop_
_entity.id
_entity.type
_entity.pdbx_description
1 polymer ?
#
loop_
_entity_poly.entity_id
_entity_poly.type
_entity_poly.pdbx_seq_one_letter_code
_entity_poly.pdbx_strand_id
1 'polypeptide(L)'
;MSLIAVDSPEKSAALTQILRDNSVKVNLWLGGNDLGEEGRFVWASSGKKFAFSNWSKGNPDNHNNGDCINIWDVTDFEWNDAACNYTIGFICEEHPLLVAARKDLEVKKNFIEQVLAMH
;
A
#
# COMPACT_ATOMS: atom_id res chain seq x y z
N MET A 1 -0.46 -3.71 12.19
CA MET A 1 -0.58 -3.63 10.71
C MET A 1 -1.17 -2.29 10.31
N SER A 2 -1.00 -1.92 9.04
CA SER A 2 -1.72 -0.84 8.36
C SER A 2 -2.28 -1.36 7.04
N LEU A 3 -3.22 -0.64 6.41
CA LEU A 3 -3.55 -0.89 5.00
C LEU A 3 -2.30 -0.72 4.13
N ILE A 4 -2.20 -1.52 3.06
CA ILE A 4 -1.01 -1.56 2.21
C ILE A 4 -0.82 -0.25 1.43
N ALA A 5 0.39 0.29 1.48
CA ALA A 5 0.82 1.37 0.61
C ALA A 5 1.53 0.80 -0.62
N VAL A 6 0.92 0.83 -1.80
CA VAL A 6 1.55 0.32 -3.03
C VAL A 6 2.37 1.44 -3.67
N ASP A 7 3.49 1.78 -3.05
CA ASP A 7 4.25 3.01 -3.31
C ASP A 7 5.36 2.87 -4.35
N SER A 8 5.44 1.73 -5.04
CA SER A 8 6.44 1.46 -6.08
C SER A 8 5.91 0.48 -7.15
N PRO A 9 6.43 0.57 -8.39
CA PRO A 9 6.11 -0.39 -9.45
C PRO A 9 6.41 -1.83 -9.04
N GLU A 10 7.51 -2.07 -8.34
CA GLU A 10 7.95 -3.39 -7.91
C GLU A 10 6.96 -4.00 -6.91
N LYS A 11 6.47 -3.19 -5.96
CA LYS A 11 5.46 -3.61 -5.00
C LYS A 11 4.11 -3.86 -5.66
N SER A 12 3.73 -3.05 -6.64
CA SER A 12 2.53 -3.28 -7.45
C SER A 12 2.61 -4.61 -8.19
N ALA A 13 3.71 -4.87 -8.90
CA ALA A 13 3.92 -6.12 -9.64
C ALA A 13 3.92 -7.35 -8.71
N ALA A 14 4.61 -7.27 -7.57
CA ALA A 14 4.63 -8.36 -6.59
C ALA A 14 3.23 -8.64 -6.01
N LEU A 15 2.48 -7.58 -5.68
CA LEU A 15 1.10 -7.73 -5.19
C LEU A 15 0.21 -8.36 -6.26
N THR A 16 0.22 -7.84 -7.48
CA THR A 16 -0.54 -8.39 -8.62
C THR A 16 -0.24 -9.87 -8.83
N GLN A 17 1.04 -10.29 -8.77
CA GLN A 17 1.41 -11.68 -8.91
C GLN A 17 0.83 -12.55 -7.79
N ILE A 18 0.95 -12.11 -6.52
CA ILE A 18 0.38 -12.82 -5.36
C ILE A 18 -1.15 -12.98 -5.52
N LEU A 19 -1.84 -11.92 -5.94
CA LEU A 19 -3.30 -11.97 -6.13
C LEU A 19 -3.71 -12.93 -7.25
N ARG A 20 -2.94 -12.98 -8.35
CA ARG A 20 -3.14 -13.95 -9.44
C ARG A 20 -2.90 -15.38 -8.99
N ASP A 21 -1.79 -15.64 -8.29
CA ASP A 21 -1.42 -16.98 -7.82
C ASP A 21 -2.47 -17.55 -6.86
N ASN A 22 -3.15 -16.67 -6.11
CA ASN A 22 -4.23 -17.03 -5.18
C ASN A 22 -5.63 -16.93 -5.82
N SER A 23 -5.72 -16.71 -7.14
CA SER A 23 -6.98 -16.62 -7.88
C SER A 23 -7.99 -15.62 -7.27
N VAL A 24 -7.50 -14.47 -6.79
CA VAL A 24 -8.35 -13.40 -6.26
C VAL A 24 -9.18 -12.80 -7.41
N LYS A 25 -10.49 -12.67 -7.18
CA LYS A 25 -11.49 -12.15 -8.16
C LYS A 25 -12.45 -11.15 -7.50
N VAL A 26 -11.91 -10.33 -6.61
CA VAL A 26 -12.66 -9.31 -5.86
C VAL A 26 -11.86 -8.03 -5.78
N ASN A 27 -12.56 -6.91 -5.68
CA ASN A 27 -11.95 -5.62 -5.39
C ASN A 27 -11.48 -5.56 -3.94
N LEU A 28 -10.33 -4.94 -3.72
CA LEU A 28 -9.72 -4.84 -2.39
C LEU A 28 -9.24 -3.42 -2.12
N TRP A 29 -9.52 -2.92 -0.92
CA TRP A 29 -8.99 -1.63 -0.46
C TRP A 29 -7.48 -1.65 -0.27
N LEU A 30 -6.85 -0.54 -0.66
CA LEU A 30 -5.47 -0.15 -0.36
C LEU A 30 -5.47 0.93 0.74
N GLY A 31 -4.28 1.33 1.19
CA GLY A 31 -4.11 2.40 2.19
C GLY A 31 -4.10 3.82 1.62
N GLY A 32 -4.41 3.98 0.34
CA GLY A 32 -4.40 5.25 -0.38
C GLY A 32 -5.69 6.04 -0.16
N ASN A 33 -5.59 7.36 -0.05
CA ASN A 33 -6.75 8.27 0.00
C ASN A 33 -6.33 9.72 -0.32
N ASP A 34 -7.31 10.56 -0.65
CA ASP A 34 -7.19 12.02 -0.74
C ASP A 34 -8.25 12.76 0.10
N LEU A 35 -8.79 12.08 1.12
CA LEU A 35 -9.74 12.60 2.13
C LEU A 35 -9.41 13.99 2.72
N GLY A 36 -8.13 14.36 2.77
CA GLY A 36 -7.69 15.65 3.31
C GLY A 36 -7.73 16.81 2.32
N GLU A 37 -7.56 16.53 1.03
CA GLU A 37 -7.48 17.51 -0.06
C GLU A 37 -7.65 16.77 -1.38
N GLU A 38 -8.77 16.99 -2.07
CA GLU A 38 -9.11 16.40 -3.38
C GLU A 38 -7.95 16.50 -4.38
N GLY A 39 -7.63 15.38 -5.02
CA GLY A 39 -6.53 15.27 -5.98
C GLY A 39 -5.14 15.18 -5.34
N ARG A 40 -5.05 15.23 -4.00
CA ARG A 40 -3.80 15.08 -3.25
C ARG A 40 -3.75 13.74 -2.51
N PHE A 41 -3.49 12.68 -3.28
CA PHE A 41 -3.38 11.32 -2.75
C PHE A 41 -2.17 11.13 -1.82
N VAL A 42 -2.45 10.52 -0.66
CA VAL A 42 -1.48 10.15 0.37
C VAL A 42 -1.69 8.73 0.87
N TRP A 43 -0.64 8.11 1.40
CA TRP A 43 -0.72 6.83 2.09
C TRP A 43 -1.07 7.04 3.56
N ALA A 44 -2.19 6.46 4.03
CA ALA A 44 -2.65 6.60 5.42
C ALA A 44 -1.61 6.16 6.47
N SER A 45 -0.76 5.19 6.12
CA SER A 45 0.28 4.66 7.02
C SER A 45 1.45 5.61 7.28
N SER A 46 1.69 6.58 6.40
CA SER A 46 2.87 7.45 6.46
C SER A 46 2.61 8.94 6.22
N GLY A 47 1.44 9.29 5.69
CA GLY A 47 1.11 10.64 5.22
C GLY A 47 1.88 11.08 3.98
N LYS A 48 2.72 10.20 3.39
CA LYS A 48 3.49 10.53 2.18
C LYS A 48 2.56 10.62 0.98
N LYS A 49 2.80 11.63 0.14
CA LYS A 49 2.16 11.75 -1.18
C LYS A 49 2.52 10.57 -2.07
N PHE A 50 1.63 10.23 -2.99
CA PHE A 50 1.93 9.24 -4.02
C PHE A 50 3.12 9.70 -4.87
N ALA A 51 4.14 8.86 -4.97
CA ALA A 51 5.25 9.02 -5.90
C ALA A 51 5.10 8.10 -7.13
N PHE A 52 4.15 7.16 -7.05
CA PHE A 52 3.82 6.18 -8.06
C PHE A 52 2.31 5.96 -8.01
N SER A 53 1.71 5.67 -9.16
CA SER A 53 0.32 5.28 -9.27
C SER A 53 0.12 4.22 -10.34
N ASN A 54 -0.76 3.27 -10.07
CA ASN A 54 -1.20 2.26 -11.04
C ASN A 54 -2.69 2.44 -11.39
N TRP A 55 -3.10 3.69 -11.63
CA TRP A 55 -4.48 4.01 -11.96
C TRP A 55 -4.96 3.23 -13.17
N SER A 56 -6.17 2.68 -13.07
CA SER A 56 -6.85 2.14 -14.22
C SER A 56 -7.23 3.25 -15.19
N LYS A 57 -7.41 2.89 -16.46
CA LYS A 57 -7.73 3.87 -17.49
C LYS A 57 -9.01 4.66 -17.13
N GLY A 58 -8.86 5.97 -17.01
CA GLY A 58 -9.95 6.89 -16.68
C GLY A 58 -9.94 7.39 -15.24
N ASN A 59 -9.13 6.78 -14.38
CA ASN A 59 -9.01 7.15 -12.97
C ASN A 59 -7.77 8.03 -12.69
N PRO A 60 -7.79 8.82 -11.61
CA PRO A 60 -8.94 9.02 -10.72
C PRO A 60 -10.05 9.85 -11.37
N ASP A 61 -11.31 9.47 -11.16
CA ASP A 61 -12.48 10.11 -11.80
C ASP A 61 -13.41 10.85 -10.81
N ASN A 62 -13.14 10.69 -9.51
CA ASN A 62 -13.92 11.21 -8.39
C ASN A 62 -15.41 10.85 -8.47
N HIS A 63 -15.74 9.68 -9.02
CA HIS A 63 -17.11 9.22 -9.13
C HIS A 63 -17.70 8.95 -7.74
N ASN A 64 -18.83 9.60 -7.45
CA ASN A 64 -19.52 9.56 -6.15
C ASN A 64 -18.66 10.02 -4.96
N ASN A 65 -17.82 11.04 -5.13
CA ASN A 65 -16.94 11.56 -4.07
C ASN A 65 -15.95 10.48 -3.60
N GLY A 66 -15.15 10.00 -4.56
CA GLY A 66 -14.29 8.84 -4.42
C GLY A 66 -12.97 9.15 -3.74
N ASP A 67 -12.94 9.15 -2.40
CA ASP A 67 -11.72 9.54 -1.68
C ASP A 67 -10.80 8.36 -1.28
N CYS A 68 -11.20 7.11 -1.55
CA CYS A 68 -10.51 5.89 -1.09
C CYS A 68 -10.07 5.01 -2.25
N ILE A 69 -8.88 4.40 -2.16
CA ILE A 69 -8.31 3.66 -3.29
C ILE A 69 -8.51 2.16 -3.14
N ASN A 70 -9.13 1.52 -4.13
CA ASN A 70 -9.14 0.07 -4.27
C ASN A 70 -8.43 -0.39 -5.55
N ILE A 71 -8.14 -1.68 -5.61
CA ILE A 71 -7.78 -2.38 -6.85
C ILE A 71 -9.03 -3.02 -7.44
N TRP A 72 -9.08 -3.07 -8.77
CA TRP A 72 -10.13 -3.75 -9.52
C TRP A 72 -9.61 -5.04 -10.13
N ASP A 73 -10.26 -6.17 -9.83
CA ASP A 73 -9.86 -7.46 -10.41
C ASP A 73 -10.09 -7.49 -11.94
N VAL A 74 -11.11 -6.78 -12.40
CA VAL A 74 -11.50 -6.70 -13.82
C VAL A 74 -10.51 -5.91 -14.70
N THR A 75 -9.67 -5.06 -14.09
CA THR A 75 -8.61 -4.31 -14.77
C THR A 75 -7.22 -4.81 -14.34
N ASP A 76 -7.11 -6.11 -14.04
CA ASP A 76 -5.84 -6.74 -13.66
C ASP A 76 -5.16 -6.03 -12.47
N PHE A 77 -5.97 -5.65 -11.48
CA PHE A 77 -5.58 -5.03 -10.22
C PHE A 77 -5.02 -3.61 -10.35
N GLU A 78 -5.31 -2.91 -11.45
CA GLU A 78 -5.18 -1.45 -11.53
C GLU A 78 -6.12 -0.74 -10.53
N TRP A 79 -5.79 0.51 -10.20
CA TRP A 79 -6.40 1.25 -9.11
C TRP A 79 -7.61 2.05 -9.55
N ASN A 80 -8.55 2.23 -8.63
CA ASN A 80 -9.71 3.08 -8.79
C ASN A 80 -9.94 3.85 -7.49
N ASP A 81 -10.26 5.13 -7.60
CA ASP A 81 -10.77 5.95 -6.51
C ASP A 81 -12.28 5.71 -6.37
N ALA A 82 -12.72 5.36 -5.17
CA ALA A 82 -14.09 4.93 -4.90
C ALA A 82 -14.59 5.53 -3.60
N ALA A 83 -15.91 5.66 -3.52
CA ALA A 83 -16.58 6.06 -2.29
C ALA A 83 -16.16 5.12 -1.13
N CYS A 84 -15.61 5.72 -0.08
CA CYS A 84 -15.04 5.00 1.07
C CYS A 84 -16.05 4.11 1.82
N ASN A 85 -17.35 4.29 1.57
CA ASN A 85 -18.42 3.53 2.24
C ASN A 85 -18.71 2.16 1.61
N TYR A 86 -18.02 1.77 0.53
CA TYR A 86 -18.20 0.44 -0.04
C TYR A 86 -17.67 -0.66 0.89
N THR A 87 -18.49 -1.70 1.07
CA THR A 87 -18.16 -2.87 1.88
C THR A 87 -17.44 -3.93 1.05
N ILE A 88 -16.12 -3.81 0.95
CA ILE A 88 -15.24 -4.78 0.26
C ILE A 88 -14.07 -5.20 1.17
N GLY A 89 -13.32 -6.22 0.74
CA GLY A 89 -12.12 -6.66 1.46
C GLY A 89 -10.98 -5.65 1.39
N PHE A 90 -9.87 -5.92 2.09
CA PHE A 90 -8.72 -5.03 2.13
C PHE A 90 -7.41 -5.80 2.26
N ILE A 91 -6.30 -5.16 1.86
CA ILE A 91 -4.96 -5.72 2.00
C ILE A 91 -4.20 -4.95 3.07
N CYS A 92 -3.61 -5.70 4.00
CA CYS A 92 -2.77 -5.15 5.06
C CYS A 92 -1.30 -5.42 4.81
N GLU A 93 -0.46 -4.59 5.41
CA GLU A 93 0.96 -4.83 5.57
C GLU A 93 1.42 -4.55 7.00
N GLU A 94 2.66 -4.94 7.31
CA GLU A 94 3.28 -4.53 8.56
C GLU A 94 3.47 -3.01 8.58
N HIS A 95 3.18 -2.38 9.73
CA HIS A 95 3.25 -0.93 9.84
C HIS A 95 4.68 -0.42 9.57
N PRO A 96 4.89 0.60 8.71
CA PRO A 96 6.23 1.07 8.33
C PRO A 96 7.15 1.41 9.52
N LEU A 97 6.58 2.00 10.58
CA LEU A 97 7.33 2.29 11.82
C LEU A 97 7.84 1.03 12.53
N LEU A 98 7.07 -0.07 12.53
CA LEU A 98 7.50 -1.34 13.13
C LEU A 98 8.61 -1.97 12.30
N VAL A 99 8.49 -1.92 10.97
CA VAL A 99 9.54 -2.38 10.05
C VAL A 99 10.82 -1.56 10.25
N ALA A 100 10.72 -0.23 10.36
CA ALA A 100 11.86 0.65 10.58
C ALA A 100 12.54 0.38 11.93
N ALA A 101 11.75 0.27 13.01
CA ALA A 101 12.27 -0.04 14.34
C ALA A 101 12.97 -1.41 14.37
N ARG A 102 12.39 -2.44 13.75
CA ARG A 102 13.00 -3.77 13.66
C ARG A 102 14.33 -3.75 12.90
N LYS A 103 14.41 -3.01 11.78
CA LYS A 103 15.67 -2.84 11.03
C LYS A 103 16.74 -2.13 11.84
N ASP A 104 16.38 -1.07 12.56
CA ASP A 104 17.30 -0.35 13.46
C ASP A 104 17.83 -1.26 14.58
N LEU A 105 16.95 -2.05 15.20
CA LEU A 105 17.34 -3.02 16.22
C LEU A 105 18.27 -4.10 15.66
N GLU A 106 18.03 -4.58 14.44
CA GLU A 106 18.89 -5.59 13.79
C GLU A 106 20.29 -5.02 13.50
N VAL A 107 20.39 -3.78 13.02
CA VAL A 107 21.68 -3.11 12.83
C VAL A 107 22.45 -3.00 14.15
N LYS A 108 21.77 -2.60 15.22
CA LYS A 108 22.37 -2.50 16.56
C LYS A 108 22.83 -3.85 17.10
N LYS A 109 22.02 -4.89 16.91
CA LYS A 109 22.36 -6.27 17.28
C LYS A 109 23.61 -6.73 16.54
N ASN A 110 23.66 -6.56 15.22
CA ASN A 110 24.82 -6.94 14.41
C ASN A 110 26.09 -6.20 14.84
N PHE A 111 25.97 -4.92 15.21
CA PHE A 111 27.10 -4.16 15.75
C PHE A 111 27.62 -4.74 17.08
N ILE A 112 26.71 -5.09 18.00
CA ILE A 112 27.10 -5.71 19.28
C ILE A 112 27.80 -7.05 19.04
N GLU A 113 27.26 -7.90 18.17
CA GLU A 113 27.86 -9.19 17.83
C GLU A 113 29.26 -9.05 17.24
N GLN A 114 29.49 -8.05 16.38
CA GLN A 114 30.83 -7.75 15.84
C GLN A 114 31.81 -7.32 16.94
N VAL A 115 31.38 -6.49 17.89
CA VAL A 115 32.23 -6.05 19.02
C VAL A 115 32.58 -7.22 19.94
N LEU A 116 31.61 -8.10 20.21
CA LEU A 116 31.83 -9.29 21.02
C LEU A 116 32.77 -10.30 20.34
N ALA A 117 32.72 -10.44 19.02
CA ALA A 117 33.60 -11.34 18.28
C ALA A 117 35.07 -10.86 18.17
N MET A 118 35.35 -9.60 18.54
CA MET A 118 36.71 -9.04 18.58
C MET A 118 37.42 -9.25 19.93
N HIS A 119 36.75 -9.87 20.91
CA HIS A 119 37.28 -10.19 22.24
C HIS A 119 37.21 -11.70 22.48
#